data_AF-A0A1G3B2Y5-F1
#
_entry.id   AF-A0A1G3B2Y5-F1
#
_cell.length_a   1.000
_cell.length_b   1.000
_cell.length_c   1.000
_cell.angle_alpha   90.00
_cell.angle_beta   90.00
_cell.angle_gamma   90.00
#
_symmetry.space_group_name_H-M   'P 1'
#
loop_
_entity.id
_entity.type
_entity.pdbx_description
1 polymer ?
#
loop_
_entity_poly.entity_id
_entity_poly.type
_entity_poly.pdbx_seq_one_letter_code
_entity_poly.pdbx_strand_id
1 'polypeptide(L)'
;MWSKYFKWLNLFLYPGTVVHELSHAVLCLITGATITEFNLLRLKDVEIKYDTPKVPVFGDFLIVFAPIVACTAVWMGISLALGSPVNVNASLPKDIAFTGQGFFEFAKDLVDTIKFTTLGIWHTADARDPKWVGFIIATIIFTVSMAPQAKDLKYLIPGIIILAAIFFFLAEFKIAIGPWITGKLSYFWVAVNLAGCMLLSILSLTGIALGIYSAVKLTTSKKKSEG
;
A
#
# COMPACT_ATOMS: atom_id res chain seq x y z
N MET A 1 -10.74 -3.78 -8.54
CA MET A 1 -10.65 -5.11 -9.21
C MET A 1 -11.60 -6.15 -8.60
N TRP A 2 -11.72 -6.25 -7.28
CA TRP A 2 -12.55 -7.30 -6.62
C TRP A 2 -14.02 -6.94 -6.37
N SER A 3 -14.37 -5.65 -6.42
CA SER A 3 -15.75 -5.16 -6.25
C SER A 3 -16.73 -5.69 -7.30
N LYS A 4 -16.22 -6.13 -8.46
CA LYS A 4 -17.02 -6.83 -9.49
C LYS A 4 -17.53 -8.20 -9.05
N TYR A 5 -16.84 -8.85 -8.10
CA TYR A 5 -17.14 -10.22 -7.69
C TYR A 5 -17.88 -10.29 -6.35
N PHE A 6 -17.61 -9.37 -5.40
CA PHE A 6 -18.21 -9.43 -4.06
C PHE A 6 -18.63 -8.04 -3.55
N LYS A 7 -19.94 -7.76 -3.52
CA LYS A 7 -20.49 -6.49 -2.99
C LYS A 7 -20.17 -6.24 -1.52
N TRP A 8 -20.12 -7.30 -0.70
CA TRP A 8 -19.77 -7.24 0.71
C TRP A 8 -18.32 -6.81 0.96
N LEU A 9 -17.44 -7.00 -0.02
CA LEU A 9 -16.04 -6.61 0.08
C LEU A 9 -15.88 -5.08 0.17
N ASN A 10 -16.74 -4.32 -0.52
CA ASN A 10 -16.73 -2.85 -0.42
C ASN A 10 -17.11 -2.38 0.98
N LEU A 11 -18.03 -3.08 1.66
CA LEU A 11 -18.40 -2.75 3.03
C LEU A 11 -17.28 -3.12 4.01
N PHE A 12 -16.63 -4.26 3.80
CA PHE A 12 -15.49 -4.71 4.61
C PHE A 12 -14.28 -3.77 4.51
N LEU A 13 -13.98 -3.29 3.30
CA LEU A 13 -12.86 -2.35 3.05
C LEU A 13 -13.22 -0.88 3.33
N TYR A 14 -14.49 -0.58 3.61
CA TYR A 14 -14.98 0.79 3.79
C TYR A 14 -14.18 1.61 4.81
N PRO A 15 -13.80 1.09 5.99
CA PRO A 15 -12.99 1.86 6.93
C PRO A 15 -11.65 2.33 6.33
N GLY A 16 -10.99 1.47 5.55
CA GLY A 16 -9.77 1.83 4.84
C GLY A 16 -10.01 2.86 3.74
N THR A 17 -11.10 2.71 2.98
CA THR A 17 -11.52 3.68 1.96
C THR A 17 -11.83 5.05 2.55
N VAL A 18 -12.44 5.11 3.74
CA VAL A 18 -12.69 6.38 4.44
C VAL A 18 -11.37 7.08 4.78
N VAL A 19 -10.39 6.34 5.31
CA VAL A 19 -9.06 6.91 5.61
C VAL A 19 -8.35 7.37 4.34
N HIS A 20 -8.45 6.58 3.25
CA HIS A 20 -7.88 6.91 1.94
C HIS A 20 -8.40 8.26 1.44
N GLU A 21 -9.71 8.41 1.31
CA GLU A 21 -10.32 9.64 0.78
C GLU A 21 -10.15 10.83 1.74
N LEU A 22 -10.28 10.62 3.05
CA LEU A 22 -10.03 11.71 4.00
C LEU A 22 -8.59 12.23 3.90
N SER A 23 -7.61 11.37 3.64
CA SER A 23 -6.23 11.79 3.49
C SER A 23 -6.01 12.67 2.24
N HIS A 24 -6.66 12.33 1.11
CA HIS A 24 -6.70 13.20 -0.06
C HIS A 24 -7.31 14.56 0.30
N ALA A 25 -8.49 14.58 0.94
CA ALA A 25 -9.16 15.83 1.31
C ALA A 25 -8.29 16.71 2.21
N VAL A 26 -7.64 16.13 3.22
CA VAL A 26 -6.74 16.87 4.13
C VAL A 26 -5.58 17.49 3.35
N LEU A 27 -4.92 16.72 2.47
CA LEU A 27 -3.81 17.25 1.69
C LEU A 27 -4.25 18.24 0.61
N CYS A 28 -5.45 18.09 0.04
CA CYS A 28 -6.04 19.09 -0.85
C CYS A 28 -6.17 20.43 -0.12
N LEU A 29 -6.72 20.45 1.09
CA LEU A 29 -6.85 21.67 1.89
C LEU A 29 -5.49 22.30 2.24
N ILE A 30 -4.50 21.49 2.62
CA ILE A 30 -3.15 21.95 2.97
C ILE A 30 -2.43 22.54 1.75
N THR A 31 -2.54 21.88 0.59
CA THR A 31 -1.92 22.33 -0.67
C THR A 31 -2.70 23.46 -1.35
N GLY A 32 -3.84 23.84 -0.79
CA GLY A 32 -4.71 24.90 -1.30
C GLY A 32 -5.48 24.53 -2.57
N ALA A 33 -5.63 23.23 -2.85
CA ALA A 33 -6.55 22.72 -3.86
C ALA A 33 -8.00 22.86 -3.39
N THR A 34 -8.90 23.20 -4.32
CA THR A 34 -10.34 23.28 -4.04
C THR A 34 -10.97 21.90 -4.27
N ILE A 35 -11.66 21.38 -3.26
CA ILE A 35 -12.43 20.13 -3.39
C ILE A 35 -13.75 20.48 -4.10
N THR A 36 -13.98 19.90 -5.27
CA THR A 36 -15.16 20.16 -6.10
C THR A 36 -16.27 19.15 -5.86
N GLU A 37 -15.91 17.89 -5.59
CA GLU A 37 -16.85 16.84 -5.19
C GLU A 37 -16.22 15.97 -4.09
N PHE A 38 -16.99 15.69 -3.04
CA PHE A 38 -16.60 14.81 -1.95
C PHE A 38 -17.76 13.88 -1.61
N ASN A 39 -17.64 12.59 -1.96
CA ASN A 39 -18.73 11.64 -1.79
C ASN A 39 -18.28 10.36 -1.07
N LEU A 40 -18.17 10.43 0.25
CA LEU A 40 -17.85 9.27 1.08
C LEU A 40 -18.96 8.21 1.13
N LEU A 41 -20.21 8.60 0.94
CA LEU A 41 -21.38 7.74 1.21
C LEU A 41 -21.74 6.81 0.04
N ARG A 42 -21.24 7.07 -1.16
CA ARG A 42 -21.48 6.21 -2.33
C ARG A 42 -20.43 5.09 -2.38
N LEU A 43 -20.70 3.98 -1.70
CA LEU A 43 -19.89 2.74 -1.68
C LEU A 43 -19.43 2.18 -3.05
N LYS A 44 -20.01 2.67 -4.15
CA LYS A 44 -19.69 2.24 -5.51
C LYS A 44 -18.75 3.19 -6.25
N ASP A 45 -18.77 4.47 -5.88
CA ASP A 45 -18.07 5.59 -6.53
C ASP A 45 -17.57 6.56 -5.45
N VAL A 46 -16.81 6.02 -4.48
CA VAL A 46 -16.12 6.86 -3.50
C VAL A 46 -14.94 7.48 -4.24
N GLU A 47 -15.07 8.73 -4.61
CA GLU A 47 -14.06 9.49 -5.35
C GLU A 47 -14.09 10.94 -4.88
N ILE A 48 -12.91 11.53 -4.69
CA ILE A 48 -12.75 12.96 -4.49
C ILE A 48 -12.30 13.59 -5.79
N LYS A 49 -13.02 14.61 -6.22
CA LYS A 49 -12.57 15.49 -7.29
C LYS A 49 -12.04 16.77 -6.68
N TYR A 50 -10.86 17.17 -7.14
CA TYR A 50 -10.19 18.38 -6.69
C TYR A 50 -9.56 19.10 -7.89
N ASP A 51 -9.51 20.41 -7.80
CA ASP A 51 -8.82 21.26 -8.78
C ASP A 51 -7.32 21.27 -8.54
N THR A 52 -6.55 21.78 -9.51
CA THR A 52 -5.08 21.86 -9.41
C THR A 52 -4.63 22.59 -8.13
N PRO A 53 -3.71 22.00 -7.35
CA PRO A 53 -3.18 22.62 -6.14
C PRO A 53 -2.37 23.88 -6.44
N LYS A 54 -2.17 24.74 -5.44
CA LYS A 54 -1.43 26.01 -5.59
C LYS A 54 0.00 25.82 -6.08
N VAL A 55 0.63 24.70 -5.70
CA VAL A 55 1.94 24.28 -6.22
C VAL A 55 1.71 23.04 -7.10
N PRO A 56 1.57 23.20 -8.43
CA PRO A 56 1.31 22.08 -9.33
C PRO A 56 2.47 21.10 -9.29
N VAL A 57 2.21 19.81 -9.58
CA VAL A 57 3.18 18.70 -9.51
C VAL A 57 3.53 18.28 -8.09
N PHE A 58 4.10 19.15 -7.25
CA PHE A 58 4.47 18.77 -5.87
C PHE A 58 3.23 18.58 -4.99
N GLY A 59 2.24 19.48 -5.10
CA GLY A 59 0.95 19.34 -4.43
C GLY A 59 0.21 18.08 -4.88
N ASP A 60 0.21 17.80 -6.19
CA ASP A 60 -0.45 16.60 -6.74
C ASP A 60 0.21 15.31 -6.22
N PHE A 61 1.54 15.28 -6.17
CA PHE A 61 2.27 14.18 -5.58
C PHE A 61 1.91 13.98 -4.11
N LEU A 62 1.90 15.05 -3.30
CA LEU A 62 1.54 14.96 -1.88
C LEU A 62 0.11 14.47 -1.67
N ILE A 63 -0.84 14.96 -2.45
CA ILE A 63 -2.23 14.51 -2.41
C ILE A 63 -2.30 13.03 -2.74
N VAL A 64 -1.66 12.59 -3.83
CA VAL A 64 -1.65 11.19 -4.26
C VAL A 64 -0.92 10.26 -3.28
N PHE A 65 0.11 10.75 -2.61
CA PHE A 65 0.87 9.98 -1.63
C PHE A 65 0.19 9.94 -0.25
N ALA A 66 -0.76 10.84 0.02
CA ALA A 66 -1.44 10.95 1.31
C ALA A 66 -2.09 9.64 1.79
N PRO A 67 -2.81 8.87 0.95
CA PRO A 67 -3.43 7.62 1.40
C PRO A 67 -2.42 6.57 1.82
N ILE A 68 -1.27 6.52 1.16
CA ILE A 68 -0.18 5.60 1.52
C ILE A 68 0.28 5.88 2.94
N VAL A 69 0.55 7.15 3.24
CA VAL A 69 1.00 7.58 4.56
C VAL A 69 -0.09 7.34 5.62
N ALA A 70 -1.31 7.78 5.34
CA ALA A 70 -2.42 7.73 6.30
C ALA A 70 -2.83 6.29 6.63
N CYS A 71 -3.03 5.43 5.63
CA CYS A 71 -3.37 4.03 5.84
C CYS A 71 -2.26 3.29 6.59
N THR A 72 -0.99 3.55 6.24
CA THR A 72 0.16 2.96 6.96
C THR A 72 0.19 3.40 8.42
N ALA A 73 -0.01 4.69 8.70
CA ALA A 73 0.00 5.23 10.05
C ALA A 73 -1.14 4.65 10.91
N VAL A 74 -2.35 4.54 10.36
CA VAL A 74 -3.51 3.94 11.06
C VAL A 74 -3.25 2.45 11.31
N TRP A 75 -2.75 1.72 10.32
CA TRP A 75 -2.40 0.31 10.48
C TRP A 75 -1.33 0.08 11.55
N MET A 76 -0.27 0.88 11.56
CA MET A 76 0.74 0.83 12.63
C MET A 76 0.15 1.16 14.00
N GLY A 77 -0.72 2.16 14.10
CA GLY A 77 -1.40 2.52 15.34
C GLY A 77 -2.24 1.37 15.88
N ILE A 78 -2.97 0.66 15.01
CA ILE A 78 -3.73 -0.54 15.38
C ILE A 78 -2.79 -1.67 15.82
N SER A 79 -1.70 -1.91 15.09
CA SER A 79 -0.70 -2.92 15.46
C SER A 79 -0.15 -2.67 16.87
N LEU A 80 0.23 -1.42 17.16
CA LEU A 80 0.72 -1.01 18.48
C LEU A 80 -0.35 -1.17 19.57
N ALA A 81 -1.60 -0.75 19.30
CA ALA A 81 -2.71 -0.88 20.24
C ALA A 81 -3.04 -2.35 20.58
N LEU A 82 -2.82 -3.26 19.62
CA LEU A 82 -2.99 -4.70 19.81
C LEU A 82 -1.77 -5.37 20.47
N GLY A 83 -0.68 -4.64 20.73
CA GLY A 83 0.54 -5.16 21.34
C GLY A 83 1.47 -5.88 20.36
N SER A 84 1.44 -5.50 19.07
CA SER A 84 2.29 -6.04 18.00
C SER A 84 2.22 -7.58 17.88
N PRO A 85 1.04 -8.15 17.59
CA PRO A 85 0.83 -9.60 17.58
C PRO A 85 1.62 -10.34 16.48
N VAL A 86 2.06 -9.62 15.44
CA VAL A 86 2.92 -10.17 14.37
C VAL A 86 4.16 -9.29 14.25
N ASN A 87 5.33 -9.90 14.50
CA ASN A 87 6.61 -9.21 14.41
C ASN A 87 7.36 -9.69 13.16
N VAL A 88 7.25 -8.93 12.08
CA VAL A 88 7.93 -9.24 10.82
C VAL A 88 9.30 -8.59 10.83
N ASN A 89 10.32 -9.35 11.25
CA ASN A 89 11.72 -8.96 11.08
C ASN A 89 12.17 -9.25 9.65
N ALA A 90 11.64 -8.48 8.69
CA ALA A 90 12.18 -8.49 7.33
C ALA A 90 13.29 -7.43 7.23
N SER A 91 14.49 -7.87 6.89
CA SER A 91 15.55 -6.97 6.42
C SER A 91 15.13 -6.40 5.07
N LEU A 92 14.61 -5.18 5.09
CA LEU A 92 14.22 -4.47 3.89
C LEU A 92 15.45 -4.15 3.01
N PRO A 93 15.30 -4.14 1.68
CA PRO A 93 16.36 -3.66 0.79
C PRO A 93 16.70 -2.22 1.18
N LYS A 94 17.93 -2.02 1.65
CA LYS A 94 18.41 -0.71 2.12
C LYS A 94 19.03 0.12 0.99
N ASP A 95 19.51 -0.54 -0.05
CA ASP A 95 20.27 0.07 -1.13
C ASP A 95 19.68 -0.31 -2.49
N ILE A 96 19.43 0.70 -3.34
CA ILE A 96 19.06 0.50 -4.74
C ILE A 96 20.29 0.84 -5.57
N ALA A 97 21.00 -0.16 -6.06
CA ALA A 97 22.04 0.06 -7.06
C ALA A 97 21.37 0.32 -8.42
N PHE A 98 21.64 1.48 -9.03
CA PHE A 98 21.13 1.84 -10.37
C PHE A 98 21.90 1.12 -11.49
N THR A 99 21.97 -0.20 -11.41
CA THR A 99 22.58 -1.09 -12.42
C THR A 99 21.60 -2.19 -12.79
N GLY A 100 21.79 -2.85 -13.94
CA GLY A 100 20.96 -3.98 -14.33
C GLY A 100 20.99 -5.11 -13.29
N GLN A 101 22.15 -5.34 -12.67
CA GLN A 101 22.30 -6.28 -11.56
C GLN A 101 21.54 -5.82 -10.31
N GLY A 102 21.64 -4.54 -9.95
CA GLY A 102 20.92 -3.96 -8.82
C GLY A 102 19.40 -4.05 -8.96
N PHE A 103 18.86 -4.00 -10.19
CA PHE A 103 17.44 -4.26 -10.42
C PHE A 103 17.04 -5.70 -10.08
N PHE A 104 17.83 -6.70 -10.49
CA PHE A 104 17.55 -8.10 -10.16
C PHE A 104 17.72 -8.39 -8.66
N GLU A 105 18.71 -7.76 -8.01
CA GLU A 105 18.90 -7.83 -6.57
C GLU A 105 17.71 -7.23 -5.82
N PHE A 106 17.25 -6.05 -6.24
CA PHE A 106 16.04 -5.43 -5.68
C PHE A 106 14.79 -6.30 -5.89
N ALA A 107 14.60 -6.87 -7.09
CA ALA A 107 13.48 -7.76 -7.38
C ALA A 107 13.53 -9.03 -6.52
N LYS A 108 14.73 -9.61 -6.33
CA LYS A 108 14.95 -10.74 -5.44
C LYS A 108 14.63 -10.37 -3.99
N ASP A 109 15.12 -9.24 -3.51
CA ASP A 109 14.86 -8.76 -2.14
C ASP A 109 13.37 -8.51 -1.89
N LEU A 110 12.63 -8.02 -2.89
CA LEU A 110 11.17 -7.93 -2.82
C LEU A 110 10.51 -9.31 -2.68
N VAL A 111 10.92 -10.28 -3.50
CA VAL A 111 10.40 -11.66 -3.44
C VAL A 111 10.73 -12.32 -2.11
N ASP A 112 11.97 -12.20 -1.65
CA ASP A 112 12.42 -12.72 -0.37
C ASP A 112 11.64 -12.07 0.77
N THR A 113 11.39 -10.75 0.71
CA THR A 113 10.58 -10.05 1.70
C THR A 113 9.13 -10.54 1.72
N ILE A 114 8.50 -10.75 0.56
CA ILE A 114 7.16 -11.35 0.47
C ILE A 114 7.14 -12.72 1.13
N LYS A 115 8.15 -13.55 0.86
CA LYS A 115 8.29 -14.90 1.42
C LYS A 115 8.45 -14.85 2.95
N PHE A 116 9.38 -14.03 3.46
CA PHE A 116 9.61 -13.89 4.90
C PHE A 116 8.38 -13.35 5.63
N THR A 117 7.70 -12.38 5.04
CA THR A 117 6.48 -11.79 5.59
C THR A 117 5.36 -12.84 5.66
N THR A 118 5.14 -13.58 4.57
CA THR A 118 4.10 -14.63 4.50
C THR A 118 4.39 -15.74 5.51
N LEU A 119 5.65 -16.20 5.59
CA LEU A 119 6.06 -17.20 6.57
C LEU A 119 5.96 -16.69 8.01
N GLY A 120 6.30 -15.42 8.26
CA GLY A 120 6.16 -14.81 9.58
C GLY A 120 4.71 -14.76 10.06
N ILE A 121 3.78 -14.39 9.18
CA ILE A 121 2.34 -14.45 9.46
C ILE A 121 1.90 -15.88 9.71
N TRP A 122 2.36 -16.84 8.89
CA TRP A 122 2.01 -18.25 9.03
C TRP A 122 2.50 -18.85 10.34
N HIS A 123 3.74 -18.57 10.75
CA HIS A 123 4.32 -19.09 11.99
C HIS A 123 3.69 -18.50 13.24
N THR A 124 3.18 -17.28 13.16
CA THR A 124 2.46 -16.60 14.26
C THR A 124 0.96 -16.82 14.19
N ALA A 125 0.48 -17.67 13.28
CA ALA A 125 -0.95 -17.85 13.05
C ALA A 125 -1.64 -18.47 14.27
N ASP A 126 -2.41 -17.65 14.97
CA ASP A 126 -3.30 -18.09 16.05
C ASP A 126 -4.70 -17.55 15.82
N ALA A 127 -5.56 -18.38 15.22
CA ALA A 127 -6.96 -18.03 14.96
C ALA A 127 -7.81 -17.92 16.24
N ARG A 128 -7.29 -18.33 17.41
CA ARG A 128 -7.97 -18.21 18.70
C ARG A 128 -7.61 -16.92 19.43
N ASP A 129 -6.51 -16.27 19.07
CA ASP A 129 -6.15 -14.97 19.61
C ASP A 129 -6.93 -13.85 18.90
N PRO A 130 -7.85 -13.15 19.59
CA PRO A 130 -8.59 -12.05 18.99
C PRO A 130 -7.68 -10.90 18.54
N LYS A 131 -6.50 -10.72 19.15
CA LYS A 131 -5.54 -9.69 18.74
C LYS A 131 -4.91 -10.02 17.40
N TRP A 132 -4.50 -11.27 17.19
CA TRP A 132 -3.98 -11.72 15.91
C TRP A 132 -5.03 -11.59 14.80
N VAL A 133 -6.26 -12.05 15.05
CA VAL A 133 -7.37 -11.93 14.09
C VAL A 133 -7.65 -10.46 13.75
N GLY A 134 -7.72 -9.59 14.76
CA GLY A 134 -7.90 -8.15 14.56
C GLY A 134 -6.78 -7.52 13.73
N PHE A 135 -5.53 -7.92 13.97
CA PHE A 135 -4.38 -7.43 13.20
C PHE A 135 -4.43 -7.87 11.73
N ILE A 136 -4.79 -9.12 11.44
CA ILE A 136 -4.91 -9.61 10.06
C ILE A 136 -6.05 -8.88 9.32
N ILE A 137 -7.20 -8.71 9.97
CA ILE A 137 -8.32 -7.95 9.41
C ILE A 137 -7.90 -6.51 9.09
N ALA A 138 -7.27 -5.82 10.05
CA ALA A 138 -6.79 -4.45 9.87
C ALA A 138 -5.76 -4.37 8.73
N THR A 139 -4.82 -5.32 8.69
CA THR A 139 -3.84 -5.42 7.60
C THR A 139 -4.56 -5.48 6.25
N ILE A 140 -5.48 -6.43 6.05
CA ILE A 140 -6.18 -6.58 4.76
C ILE A 140 -6.91 -5.28 4.39
N ILE A 141 -7.63 -4.67 5.33
CA ILE A 141 -8.37 -3.42 5.09
C ILE A 141 -7.41 -2.31 4.63
N PHE A 142 -6.38 -2.01 5.41
CA PHE A 142 -5.55 -0.85 5.16
C PHE A 142 -4.53 -1.05 4.05
N THR A 143 -3.97 -2.24 3.87
CA THR A 143 -3.03 -2.49 2.77
C THR A 143 -3.74 -2.47 1.42
N VAL A 144 -4.95 -3.03 1.32
CA VAL A 144 -5.73 -2.99 0.07
C VAL A 144 -6.19 -1.57 -0.22
N SER A 145 -6.64 -0.83 0.79
CA SER A 145 -7.04 0.58 0.63
C SER A 145 -5.86 1.54 0.43
N MET A 146 -4.62 1.14 0.70
CA MET A 146 -3.42 1.95 0.42
C MET A 146 -3.07 1.98 -1.08
N ALA A 147 -3.53 1.01 -1.88
CA ALA A 147 -3.17 0.92 -3.28
C ALA A 147 -3.64 2.18 -4.05
N PRO A 148 -2.73 2.88 -4.75
CA PRO A 148 -3.10 4.08 -5.51
C PRO A 148 -4.01 3.72 -6.69
N GLN A 149 -4.94 4.62 -7.02
CA GLN A 149 -5.82 4.41 -8.17
C GLN A 149 -5.07 4.65 -9.48
N ALA A 150 -5.57 4.11 -10.59
CA ALA A 150 -4.95 4.29 -11.91
C ALA A 150 -4.82 5.77 -12.31
N LYS A 151 -5.75 6.62 -11.84
CA LYS A 151 -5.73 8.07 -12.07
C LYS A 151 -4.60 8.77 -11.28
N ASP A 152 -4.24 8.23 -10.13
CA ASP A 152 -3.25 8.81 -9.21
C ASP A 152 -1.82 8.49 -9.67
N LEU A 153 -1.64 7.34 -10.32
CA LEU A 153 -0.34 6.84 -10.77
C LEU A 153 0.40 7.83 -11.68
N LYS A 154 -0.34 8.62 -12.46
CA LYS A 154 0.21 9.64 -13.37
C LYS A 154 0.98 10.75 -12.65
N TYR A 155 0.64 11.04 -11.39
CA TYR A 155 1.34 12.02 -10.55
C TYR A 155 2.31 11.37 -9.57
N LEU A 156 2.02 10.12 -9.15
CA LEU A 156 2.89 9.37 -8.25
C LEU A 156 4.26 9.11 -8.87
N ILE A 157 4.30 8.60 -10.12
CA ILE A 157 5.56 8.26 -10.81
C ILE A 157 6.50 9.46 -10.94
N PRO A 158 6.09 10.59 -11.55
CA PRO A 158 6.98 11.74 -11.69
C PRO A 158 7.37 12.33 -10.33
N GLY A 159 6.48 12.31 -9.32
CA GLY A 159 6.82 12.74 -7.98
C GLY A 159 7.89 11.87 -7.31
N ILE A 160 7.82 10.55 -7.47
CA ILE A 160 8.88 9.63 -7.01
C ILE A 160 10.20 9.91 -7.71
N ILE A 161 10.18 10.16 -9.03
CA ILE A 161 11.40 10.48 -9.80
C ILE A 161 12.02 11.79 -9.31
N ILE A 162 11.22 12.83 -9.10
CA ILE A 162 11.68 14.12 -8.57
C ILE A 162 12.26 13.94 -7.18
N LEU A 163 11.58 13.19 -6.30
CA LEU A 163 12.03 12.92 -4.95
C LEU A 163 13.36 12.15 -4.94
N ALA A 164 13.49 11.13 -5.79
CA ALA A 164 14.73 10.37 -5.96
C ALA A 164 15.88 11.26 -6.45
N ALA A 165 15.63 12.16 -7.40
CA ALA A 165 16.63 13.11 -7.88
C ALA A 165 17.08 14.07 -6.76
N ILE A 166 16.15 14.59 -5.95
CA ILE A 166 16.49 15.44 -4.80
C ILE A 166 17.39 14.69 -3.82
N PHE A 167 17.02 13.47 -3.43
CA PHE A 167 17.85 12.67 -2.52
C PHE A 167 19.21 12.33 -3.10
N PHE A 168 19.29 12.05 -4.40
CA PHE A 168 20.56 11.82 -5.09
C PHE A 168 21.48 13.04 -5.00
N PHE A 169 20.98 14.24 -5.30
CA PHE A 169 21.78 15.47 -5.20
C PHE A 169 22.16 15.79 -3.75
N LEU A 170 21.25 15.61 -2.78
CA LEU A 170 21.58 15.81 -1.37
C LEU A 170 22.72 14.89 -0.91
N ALA A 171 22.72 13.64 -1.36
CA ALA A 171 23.79 12.68 -1.09
C ALA A 171 25.11 13.07 -1.77
N GLU A 172 25.08 13.43 -3.06
CA GLU A 172 26.25 13.82 -3.84
C GLU A 172 26.94 15.06 -3.25
N PHE A 173 26.16 16.06 -2.85
CA PHE A 173 26.68 17.28 -2.23
C PHE A 173 27.01 17.13 -0.74
N LYS A 174 26.88 15.92 -0.17
CA LYS A 174 27.10 15.60 1.25
C LYS A 174 26.34 16.56 2.18
N ILE A 175 25.18 17.04 1.75
CA ILE A 175 24.33 17.92 2.55
C ILE A 175 23.69 17.04 3.62
N ALA A 176 24.23 17.13 4.83
CA ALA A 176 23.74 16.35 5.96
C ALA A 176 22.32 16.79 6.31
N ILE A 177 21.36 15.93 5.99
CA ILE A 177 20.01 16.04 6.54
C ILE A 177 20.13 15.67 8.02
N GLY A 178 19.76 16.57 8.93
CA GLY A 178 20.04 16.41 10.35
C GLY A 178 19.59 15.05 10.92
N PRO A 179 20.26 14.52 11.97
CA PRO A 179 20.05 13.17 12.50
C PRO A 179 18.60 12.89 12.95
N TRP A 180 17.86 13.95 13.30
CA TRP A 180 16.44 13.84 13.62
C TRP A 180 15.58 13.46 12.40
N ILE A 181 15.87 14.04 11.23
CA ILE A 181 15.13 13.80 9.99
C ILE A 181 15.47 12.40 9.45
N THR A 182 16.76 12.02 9.45
CA THR A 182 17.18 10.71 8.96
C THR A 182 16.61 9.57 9.79
N GLY A 183 16.55 9.73 11.12
CA GLY A 183 15.91 8.77 12.02
C GLY A 183 14.42 8.57 11.71
N LYS A 184 13.66 9.66 11.61
CA LYS A 184 12.21 9.59 11.30
C LYS A 184 11.94 9.04 9.89
N LEU A 185 12.74 9.45 8.91
CA LEU A 185 12.64 8.95 7.53
C LEU A 185 12.90 7.45 7.47
N SER A 186 13.86 6.93 8.24
CA SER A 186 14.13 5.49 8.34
C SER A 186 12.93 4.71 8.88
N TYR A 187 12.33 5.13 10.00
CA TYR A 187 11.14 4.47 10.54
C TYR A 187 9.95 4.50 9.58
N PHE A 188 9.73 5.65 8.93
CA PHE A 188 8.68 5.80 7.92
C PHE A 188 8.92 4.88 6.72
N TRP A 189 10.15 4.83 6.20
CA TRP A 189 10.52 3.96 5.08
C TRP A 189 10.34 2.48 5.41
N VAL A 190 10.67 2.07 6.64
CA VAL A 190 10.43 0.71 7.11
C VAL A 190 8.93 0.38 7.09
N ALA A 191 8.10 1.29 7.60
CA ALA A 191 6.65 1.11 7.64
C ALA A 191 6.02 1.01 6.26
N VAL A 192 6.38 1.92 5.34
CA VAL A 192 5.85 1.93 3.96
C VAL A 192 6.27 0.67 3.20
N ASN A 193 7.52 0.26 3.32
CA ASN A 193 7.98 -0.97 2.66
C ASN A 193 7.29 -2.21 3.24
N LEU A 194 7.13 -2.28 4.56
CA LEU A 194 6.41 -3.39 5.18
C LEU A 194 4.95 -3.42 4.72
N ALA A 195 4.25 -2.28 4.69
CA ALA A 195 2.89 -2.17 4.16
C ALA A 195 2.83 -2.59 2.68
N GLY A 196 3.79 -2.16 1.86
CA GLY A 196 3.92 -2.57 0.47
C GLY A 196 4.15 -4.08 0.30
N CYS A 197 4.99 -4.68 1.15
CA CYS A 197 5.25 -6.12 1.13
C CYS A 197 4.04 -6.93 1.60
N MET A 198 3.29 -6.46 2.61
CA MET A 198 2.03 -7.06 3.03
C MET A 198 1.00 -7.01 1.88
N LEU A 199 0.87 -5.85 1.21
CA LEU A 199 0.00 -5.70 0.05
C LEU A 199 0.38 -6.69 -1.07
N LEU A 200 1.66 -6.75 -1.44
CA LEU A 200 2.16 -7.67 -2.46
C LEU A 200 1.92 -9.14 -2.07
N SER A 201 2.08 -9.48 -0.79
CA SER A 201 1.80 -10.82 -0.26
C SER A 201 0.31 -11.17 -0.38
N ILE A 202 -0.59 -10.24 -0.05
CA ILE A 202 -2.03 -10.44 -0.21
C ILE A 202 -2.41 -10.57 -1.69
N LEU A 203 -1.85 -9.73 -2.56
CA LEU A 203 -2.09 -9.79 -4.00
C LEU A 203 -1.57 -11.09 -4.63
N SER A 204 -0.41 -11.60 -4.19
CA SER A 204 0.13 -12.86 -4.70
C SER A 204 -0.72 -14.05 -4.28
N LEU A 205 -1.10 -14.14 -2.99
CA LEU A 205 -1.97 -15.20 -2.47
C LEU A 205 -3.32 -15.23 -3.18
N THR A 206 -3.90 -14.06 -3.43
CA THR A 206 -5.21 -13.95 -4.09
C THR A 206 -5.14 -14.22 -5.58
N GLY A 207 -4.06 -13.81 -6.25
CA GLY A 207 -3.76 -14.18 -7.62
C GLY A 207 -3.64 -15.70 -7.79
N ILE A 208 -2.92 -16.38 -6.88
CA ILE A 208 -2.82 -17.84 -6.87
C ILE A 208 -4.21 -18.49 -6.70
N ALA A 209 -5.01 -18.04 -5.73
CA ALA A 209 -6.34 -18.57 -5.49
C ALA A 209 -7.28 -18.43 -6.70
N LEU A 210 -7.27 -17.27 -7.36
CA LEU A 210 -8.05 -17.01 -8.57
C LEU A 210 -7.56 -17.85 -9.76
N GLY A 211 -6.24 -18.07 -9.88
CA GLY A 211 -5.64 -18.93 -10.88
C GLY A 211 -6.10 -20.38 -10.74
N ILE A 212 -6.06 -20.92 -9.51
CA ILE A 212 -6.56 -22.27 -9.20
C ILE A 212 -8.05 -22.38 -9.51
N TYR A 213 -8.87 -21.43 -9.06
CA TYR A 213 -10.31 -21.41 -9.34
C TYR A 213 -10.60 -21.43 -10.84
N SER A 214 -9.88 -20.63 -11.62
CA SER A 214 -10.04 -20.55 -13.08
C SER A 214 -9.63 -21.87 -13.76
N ALA A 215 -8.54 -22.51 -13.32
CA ALA A 215 -8.11 -23.81 -13.82
C ALA A 215 -9.14 -24.92 -13.55
N VAL A 216 -9.70 -24.97 -12.33
CA VAL A 216 -10.75 -25.93 -11.96
C VAL A 216 -12.04 -25.69 -12.74
N LYS A 217 -12.43 -24.44 -12.96
CA LYS A 217 -13.60 -24.08 -13.77
C LYS A 217 -13.44 -24.51 -15.23
N LEU A 218 -12.25 -24.34 -15.81
CA LEU A 218 -11.97 -24.73 -17.20
C LEU A 218 -12.00 -26.24 -17.40
N THR A 219 -11.46 -27.01 -16.45
CA THR A 219 -11.47 -28.49 -16.52
C THR A 219 -12.86 -29.07 -16.32
N THR A 220 -13.67 -28.49 -15.43
CA THR A 220 -15.06 -28.90 -15.22
C THR A 220 -16.00 -28.48 -16.35
N SER A 221 -15.77 -27.32 -16.99
CA SER A 221 -16.57 -26.87 -18.12
C SER A 221 -16.34 -27.67 -19.40
N LYS A 222 -15.11 -28.15 -19.65
CA LYS A 222 -14.83 -29.06 -20.78
C LYS A 222 -15.53 -30.40 -20.64
N LYS A 223 -15.62 -30.93 -19.41
CA LYS A 223 -16.27 -32.22 -19.13
C LYS A 223 -17.79 -32.23 -19.35
N LYS A 224 -18.41 -31.05 -19.48
CA LYS A 224 -19.86 -30.88 -19.63
C LYS A 224 -20.30 -30.63 -21.08
N SER A 225 -19.38 -30.41 -22.02
CA SER A 225 -19.68 -30.24 -23.45
C SER A 225 -19.46 -31.51 -24.28
N GLU A 226 -18.99 -32.59 -23.67
CA GLU A 226 -18.73 -33.90 -24.31
C GLU A 226 -19.71 -34.99 -23.84
N GLY A 227 -20.80 -34.62 -23.15
CA GLY A 227 -21.82 -35.53 -22.61
C GLY A 227 -23.20 -35.24 -23.17
#